data_AF-A0A401I838-F1
#
_entry.id   AF-A0A401I838-F1
#
_cell.length_a   1.000
_cell.length_b   1.000
_cell.length_c   1.000
_cell.angle_alpha   90.00
_cell.angle_beta   90.00
_cell.angle_gamma   90.00
#
_symmetry.space_group_name_H-M   'P 1'
#
loop_
_entity.id
_entity.type
_entity.pdbx_description
1 polymer ?
#
loop_
_entity_poly.entity_id
_entity_poly.type
_entity_poly.pdbx_seq_one_letter_code
_entity_poly.pdbx_strand_id
1 'polypeptide(L)'
;MSGSGMHVPMIKGARHLRGKEEMMGLLLGFAEEREEIRLVTLEGSRANAAIVPDTYQDYDISYFVTDRTALLASDDWLDRFGEQVILQKPEDMELFPPELGSGFSCAWQRNRLGSESLLYTEMAEVRADP
;
A
#
# COMPACT_ATOMS: atom_id res chain seq x y z
N MET A 1 28.57 -42.68 9.78
CA MET A 1 27.14 -42.33 9.90
C MET A 1 27.00 -40.86 9.55
N SER A 2 26.69 -40.53 8.29
CA SER A 2 26.43 -39.16 7.83
C SER A 2 24.93 -38.95 7.73
N GLY A 3 24.39 -38.03 8.52
CA GLY A 3 22.99 -37.63 8.45
C GLY A 3 22.74 -36.84 7.17
N SER A 4 21.97 -37.41 6.25
CA SER A 4 21.44 -36.72 5.08
C SER A 4 20.49 -35.62 5.53
N GLY A 5 20.78 -34.36 5.18
CA GLY A 5 19.82 -33.28 5.33
C GLY A 5 18.56 -33.60 4.53
N MET A 6 17.40 -33.47 5.17
CA MET A 6 16.12 -33.56 4.50
C MET A 6 16.00 -32.42 3.49
N HIS A 7 16.14 -32.73 2.21
CA HIS A 7 15.73 -31.82 1.15
C HIS A 7 14.20 -31.84 1.12
N VAL A 8 13.58 -30.80 1.69
CA VAL A 8 12.15 -30.54 1.49
C VAL A 8 12.00 -29.96 0.09
N PRO A 9 11.32 -30.63 -0.86
CA PRO A 9 11.13 -30.09 -2.19
C PRO A 9 10.09 -28.96 -2.14
N MET A 10 10.45 -27.81 -2.70
CA MET A 10 9.52 -26.70 -2.92
C MET A 10 8.44 -27.14 -3.92
N ILE A 11 7.18 -27.19 -3.47
CA ILE A 11 6.02 -27.40 -4.34
C ILE A 11 5.87 -26.16 -5.23
N LYS A 12 6.03 -26.32 -6.54
CA LYS A 12 5.69 -25.30 -7.54
C LYS A 12 4.20 -24.98 -7.42
N GLY A 13 3.85 -23.88 -6.75
CA GLY A 13 2.47 -23.45 -6.55
C GLY A 13 2.18 -22.68 -5.26
N ALA A 14 3.09 -22.71 -4.27
CA ALA A 14 2.94 -21.86 -3.08
C ALA A 14 3.36 -20.42 -3.42
N ARG A 15 2.38 -19.53 -3.65
CA ARG A 15 2.64 -18.08 -3.76
C ARG A 15 3.15 -17.57 -2.40
N HIS A 16 4.30 -16.90 -2.41
CA HIS A 16 4.94 -16.33 -1.24
C HIS A 16 4.01 -15.32 -0.55
N LEU A 17 3.80 -15.51 0.75
CA LEU A 17 3.13 -14.54 1.61
C LEU A 17 4.07 -13.36 1.85
N ARG A 18 3.62 -12.15 1.54
CA ARG A 18 4.44 -10.96 1.79
C ARG A 18 4.45 -10.63 3.26
N GLY A 19 5.64 -10.61 3.86
CA GLY A 19 5.83 -10.15 5.23
C GLY A 19 5.70 -8.64 5.38
N LYS A 20 5.72 -8.17 6.63
CA LYS A 20 5.75 -6.72 6.94
C LYS A 20 6.89 -5.99 6.24
N GLU A 21 8.09 -6.56 6.30
CA GLU A 21 9.29 -5.95 5.71
C GLU A 21 9.17 -5.84 4.19
N GLU A 22 8.63 -6.87 3.52
CA GLU A 22 8.42 -6.85 2.08
C GLU A 22 7.38 -5.80 1.68
N MET A 23 6.28 -5.67 2.43
CA MET A 23 5.26 -4.65 2.17
C MET A 23 5.83 -3.24 2.39
N MET A 24 6.55 -3.01 3.48
CA MET A 24 7.19 -1.71 3.73
C MET A 24 8.23 -1.37 2.66
N GLY A 25 9.01 -2.35 2.19
CA GLY A 25 9.96 -2.14 1.10
C GLY A 25 9.29 -1.73 -0.22
N LEU A 26 8.12 -2.30 -0.54
CA LEU A 26 7.35 -1.90 -1.73
C LEU A 26 6.82 -0.47 -1.61
N LEU A 27 6.29 -0.10 -0.44
CA LEU A 27 5.72 1.23 -0.16
C LEU A 27 6.80 2.32 -0.20
N LEU A 28 7.91 2.10 0.50
CA LEU A 28 9.02 3.05 0.52
C LEU A 28 9.73 3.11 -0.84
N GLY A 29 9.97 1.97 -1.48
CA GLY A 29 10.59 1.93 -2.80
C GLY A 29 9.75 2.62 -3.88
N PHE A 30 8.42 2.60 -3.77
CA PHE A 30 7.56 3.38 -4.66
C PHE A 30 7.79 4.88 -4.50
N ALA A 31 7.93 5.36 -3.25
CA ALA A 31 8.23 6.76 -2.98
C ALA A 31 9.63 7.18 -3.44
N GLU A 32 10.65 6.33 -3.23
CA GLU A 32 12.03 6.60 -3.64
C GLU A 32 12.20 6.71 -5.17
N GLU A 33 11.36 6.01 -5.94
CA GLU A 33 11.38 6.00 -7.41
C GLU A 33 10.65 7.21 -8.06
N ARG A 34 10.10 8.13 -7.26
CA ARG A 34 9.17 9.18 -7.69
C ARG A 34 9.60 10.54 -7.12
N GLU A 35 10.11 11.42 -7.96
CA GLU A 35 10.58 12.76 -7.55
C GLU A 35 9.45 13.67 -7.05
N GLU A 36 8.21 13.38 -7.44
CA GLU A 36 7.03 14.10 -6.98
C GLU A 36 6.65 13.79 -5.52
N ILE A 37 7.03 12.61 -4.99
CA ILE A 37 6.73 12.21 -3.61
C ILE A 37 7.76 12.84 -2.66
N ARG A 38 7.30 13.65 -1.71
CA ARG A 38 8.15 14.40 -0.76
C ARG A 38 8.14 13.84 0.65
N LEU A 39 7.05 13.20 1.03
CA LEU A 39 6.90 12.58 2.33
C LEU A 39 5.97 11.36 2.20
N VAL A 40 6.29 10.33 2.97
CA VAL A 40 5.42 9.18 3.19
C VAL A 40 5.13 9.10 4.68
N THR A 41 3.87 8.97 5.05
CA THR A 41 3.50 8.66 6.44
C THR A 41 2.86 7.29 6.53
N LEU A 42 3.10 6.61 7.64
CA LEU A 42 2.34 5.44 8.08
C LEU A 42 1.45 5.91 9.22
N GLU A 43 0.15 5.72 9.04
CA GLU A 43 -0.90 6.18 9.95
C GLU A 43 -1.60 4.99 10.62
N GLY A 44 -2.67 5.31 11.35
CA GLY A 44 -3.62 4.33 11.86
C GLY A 44 -3.04 3.33 12.85
N SER A 45 -3.61 2.13 12.84
CA SER A 45 -3.37 1.15 13.90
C SER A 45 -1.91 0.66 13.94
N ARG A 46 -1.25 0.67 12.78
CA ARG A 46 0.12 0.18 12.59
C ARG A 46 1.19 1.17 13.04
N ALA A 47 0.84 2.46 13.10
CA ALA A 47 1.70 3.53 13.62
C ALA A 47 1.59 3.67 15.15
N ASN A 48 0.52 3.13 15.76
CA ASN A 48 0.25 3.28 17.18
C ASN A 48 0.92 2.17 18.00
N ALA A 49 2.02 2.51 18.69
CA ALA A 49 2.75 1.59 19.57
C ALA A 49 1.94 1.07 20.77
N ALA A 50 0.80 1.69 21.10
CA ALA A 50 -0.09 1.22 22.18
C ALA A 50 -1.02 0.08 21.73
N ILE A 51 -1.10 -0.22 20.43
CA ILE A 51 -1.95 -1.28 19.89
C ILE A 51 -1.11 -2.57 19.72
N VAL A 52 -1.66 -3.69 20.17
CA VAL A 52 -1.05 -5.01 19.97
C VAL A 52 -1.22 -5.40 18.50
N PRO A 53 -0.14 -5.70 17.77
CA PRO A 53 -0.25 -6.07 16.36
C PRO A 53 -1.06 -7.34 16.15
N ASP A 54 -1.91 -7.34 15.13
CA ASP A 54 -2.72 -8.48 14.73
C ASP A 54 -2.71 -8.67 13.20
N THR A 55 -3.37 -9.73 12.74
CA THR A 55 -3.42 -10.13 11.33
C THR A 55 -4.40 -9.31 10.47
N TYR A 56 -5.23 -8.49 11.09
CA TYR A 56 -6.25 -7.64 10.47
C TYR A 56 -5.82 -6.18 10.34
N GLN A 57 -4.66 -5.81 10.88
CA GLN A 57 -4.11 -4.48 10.68
C GLN A 57 -3.80 -4.20 9.21
N ASP A 58 -4.31 -3.07 8.76
CA ASP A 58 -4.03 -2.42 7.50
C ASP A 58 -2.70 -1.66 7.50
N TYR A 59 -2.31 -1.26 6.30
CA TYR A 59 -1.32 -0.22 6.07
C TYR A 59 -2.08 1.04 5.68
N ASP A 60 -2.15 2.02 6.57
CA ASP A 60 -2.64 3.35 6.24
C ASP A 60 -1.45 4.19 5.82
N ILE A 61 -1.33 4.49 4.52
CA ILE A 61 -0.19 5.22 3.97
C ILE A 61 -0.66 6.55 3.40
N SER A 62 0.06 7.64 3.67
CA SER A 62 -0.17 8.90 2.93
C SER A 62 1.06 9.29 2.13
N TYR A 63 0.89 9.50 0.83
CA TYR A 63 1.91 10.10 -0.03
C TYR A 63 1.65 11.59 -0.19
N PHE A 64 2.62 12.39 0.21
CA PHE A 64 2.59 13.83 0.07
C PHE A 64 3.35 14.21 -1.20
N VAL A 65 2.65 14.75 -2.19
CA VAL A 65 3.18 14.97 -3.54
C VAL A 65 3.18 16.43 -3.95
N THR A 66 4.14 16.82 -4.80
CA THR A 66 4.16 18.15 -5.41
C THR A 66 3.21 18.29 -6.60
N ASP A 67 2.97 17.19 -7.33
CA ASP A 67 2.00 17.13 -8.42
C ASP A 67 1.39 15.72 -8.45
N ARG A 68 0.09 15.63 -8.25
CA ARG A 68 -0.66 14.37 -8.27
C ARG A 68 -1.12 13.96 -9.67
N THR A 69 -1.09 14.87 -10.65
CA THR A 69 -1.62 14.64 -11.99
C THR A 69 -0.99 13.41 -12.64
N ALA A 70 0.33 13.21 -12.45
CA ALA A 70 1.05 12.07 -12.97
C ALA A 70 0.60 10.73 -12.36
N LEU A 71 0.25 10.72 -11.07
CA LEU A 71 -0.20 9.53 -10.36
C LEU A 71 -1.68 9.21 -10.61
N LEU A 72 -2.50 10.24 -10.88
CA LEU A 72 -3.93 10.09 -11.18
C LEU A 72 -4.20 9.81 -12.66
N ALA A 73 -3.21 9.97 -13.54
CA ALA A 73 -3.36 9.74 -14.97
C ALA A 73 -3.60 8.27 -15.33
N SER A 74 -3.17 7.33 -14.49
CA SER A 74 -3.39 5.89 -14.66
C SER A 74 -3.39 5.20 -13.30
N ASP A 75 -4.20 4.15 -13.14
CA ASP A 75 -4.22 3.31 -11.95
C ASP A 75 -3.14 2.19 -12.00
N ASP A 76 -2.37 2.08 -13.09
CA ASP A 76 -1.39 1.00 -13.33
C ASP A 76 -0.28 0.93 -12.25
N TRP A 77 0.04 2.06 -11.60
CA TRP A 77 1.07 2.09 -10.55
C TRP A 77 0.67 1.24 -9.33
N LEU A 78 -0.62 1.00 -9.13
CA LEU A 78 -1.13 0.17 -8.04
C LEU A 78 -0.74 -1.31 -8.18
N ASP A 79 -0.47 -1.78 -9.41
CA ASP A 79 -0.07 -3.17 -9.68
C ASP A 79 1.26 -3.55 -9.03
N ARG A 80 2.11 -2.55 -8.74
CA ARG A 80 3.35 -2.73 -7.97
C ARG A 80 3.07 -3.34 -6.59
N PHE A 81 1.92 -3.03 -5.99
CA PHE A 81 1.54 -3.56 -4.68
C PHE A 81 0.81 -4.88 -4.79
N GLY A 82 0.59 -5.42 -5.99
CA GLY A 82 0.00 -6.72 -6.27
C GLY A 82 -1.47 -6.69 -6.66
N GLU A 83 -2.00 -7.90 -6.89
CA GLU A 83 -3.36 -8.10 -7.38
C GLU A 83 -4.41 -7.41 -6.48
N GLN A 84 -5.20 -6.54 -7.11
CA GLN A 84 -6.31 -5.80 -6.52
C GLN A 84 -7.59 -6.61 -6.67
N VAL A 85 -8.41 -6.68 -5.62
CA VAL A 85 -9.74 -7.31 -5.69
C VAL A 85 -10.83 -6.27 -5.78
N ILE A 86 -10.66 -5.19 -5.01
CA ILE A 86 -11.56 -4.07 -4.96
C ILE A 86 -10.69 -2.81 -4.94
N LEU A 87 -11.03 -1.87 -5.80
CA LEU A 87 -10.48 -0.51 -5.82
C LEU A 87 -11.65 0.46 -5.64
N GLN A 88 -11.53 1.37 -4.68
CA GLN A 88 -12.47 2.46 -4.44
C GLN A 88 -11.72 3.78 -4.45
N LYS A 89 -12.24 4.75 -5.21
CA LYS A 89 -11.69 6.09 -5.36
C LYS A 89 -12.78 7.09 -4.99
N PRO A 90 -13.02 7.37 -3.69
CA PRO A 90 -14.14 8.19 -3.24
C PRO A 90 -14.20 9.55 -3.94
N GLU A 91 -13.05 10.14 -4.27
CA GLU A 91 -12.94 11.42 -4.95
C GLU A 91 -13.20 11.37 -6.47
N ASP A 92 -13.36 10.16 -7.04
CA ASP A 92 -13.63 9.89 -8.46
C ASP A 92 -14.90 9.02 -8.64
N MET A 93 -15.84 9.12 -7.70
CA MET A 93 -17.14 8.44 -7.77
C MET A 93 -18.23 9.34 -8.36
N GLU A 94 -19.12 8.77 -9.18
CA GLU A 94 -20.31 9.49 -9.68
C GLU A 94 -21.40 9.62 -8.60
N LEU A 95 -21.51 8.62 -7.70
CA LEU A 95 -22.60 8.51 -6.74
C LEU A 95 -22.47 9.47 -5.55
N PHE A 96 -21.26 9.87 -5.19
CA PHE A 96 -20.98 10.76 -4.07
C PHE A 96 -19.99 11.83 -4.53
N PRO A 97 -20.24 13.12 -4.24
CA PRO A 97 -19.30 14.18 -4.60
C PRO A 97 -17.99 14.04 -3.79
N PRO A 98 -16.86 14.49 -4.34
CA PRO A 98 -15.58 14.50 -3.63
C PRO A 98 -15.62 15.44 -2.41
N GLU A 99 -15.10 14.98 -1.26
CA GLU A 99 -15.13 15.74 0.00
C GLU A 99 -13.78 16.36 0.40
N LEU A 100 -12.65 15.83 -0.13
CA LEU A 100 -11.30 16.24 0.28
C LEU A 100 -10.74 17.49 -0.41
N GLY A 101 -11.50 18.16 -1.28
CA GLY A 101 -11.05 19.35 -2.00
C GLY A 101 -9.83 19.08 -2.88
N SER A 102 -8.63 19.45 -2.42
CA SER A 102 -7.35 19.16 -3.10
C SER A 102 -6.66 17.87 -2.61
N GLY A 103 -7.26 17.13 -1.70
CA GLY A 103 -6.84 15.76 -1.40
C GLY A 103 -7.41 14.77 -2.41
N PHE A 104 -6.78 13.60 -2.50
CA PHE A 104 -7.30 12.45 -3.23
C PHE A 104 -7.06 11.21 -2.38
N SER A 105 -8.05 10.34 -2.22
CA SER A 105 -7.92 9.11 -1.47
C SER A 105 -8.27 7.91 -2.32
N CYS A 106 -7.59 6.81 -2.06
CA CYS A 106 -7.88 5.52 -2.64
C CYS A 106 -7.86 4.48 -1.52
N ALA A 107 -8.92 3.68 -1.45
CA ALA A 107 -8.95 2.49 -0.64
C ALA A 107 -8.92 1.27 -1.56
N TRP A 108 -8.07 0.30 -1.28
CA TRP A 108 -8.08 -0.95 -2.02
C TRP A 108 -7.94 -2.18 -1.14
N GLN A 109 -8.69 -3.22 -1.49
CA GLN A 109 -8.70 -4.53 -0.84
C GLN A 109 -7.98 -5.55 -1.71
N ARG A 110 -7.16 -6.39 -1.07
CA ARG A 110 -6.43 -7.49 -1.71
C ARG A 110 -6.97 -8.86 -1.25
N ASN A 111 -6.95 -9.87 -2.12
CA ASN A 111 -7.15 -11.32 -1.85
C ASN A 111 -5.90 -12.05 -2.39
N ARG A 112 -5.40 -13.17 -1.86
CA ARG A 112 -5.58 -13.88 -0.57
C ARG A 112 -4.46 -14.92 -0.45
N LEU A 113 -3.89 -15.08 0.76
CA LEU A 113 -3.67 -16.35 1.50
C LEU A 113 -2.72 -16.12 2.69
N GLY A 114 -3.16 -15.40 3.73
CA GLY A 114 -2.54 -15.49 5.08
C GLY A 114 -2.26 -14.18 5.83
N SER A 115 -2.41 -13.01 5.21
CA SER A 115 -2.65 -11.75 5.93
C SER A 115 -3.58 -10.87 5.11
N GLU A 116 -4.70 -10.46 5.69
CA GLU A 116 -5.66 -9.55 5.08
C GLU A 116 -5.15 -8.13 5.28
N SER A 117 -4.09 -7.78 4.55
CA SER A 117 -3.56 -6.41 4.60
C SER A 117 -4.37 -5.54 3.65
N LEU A 118 -5.38 -4.88 4.19
CA LEU A 118 -5.97 -3.68 3.64
C LEU A 118 -4.84 -2.63 3.50
N LEU A 119 -4.79 -1.93 2.36
CA LEU A 119 -3.88 -0.81 2.17
C LEU A 119 -4.76 0.37 1.78
N TYR A 120 -4.86 1.32 2.72
CA TYR A 120 -5.46 2.61 2.47
C TYR A 120 -4.36 3.55 2.01
N THR A 121 -4.60 4.32 0.96
CA THR A 121 -3.65 5.34 0.53
C THR A 121 -4.34 6.66 0.33
N GLU A 122 -3.88 7.65 1.07
CA GLU A 122 -4.20 9.04 0.83
C GLU A 122 -3.08 9.70 0.02
N MET A 123 -3.46 10.54 -0.93
CA MET A 123 -2.56 11.46 -1.62
C MET A 123 -2.97 12.88 -1.28
N ALA A 124 -2.08 13.58 -0.58
CA ALA A 124 -2.24 14.98 -0.26
C ALA A 124 -1.25 15.81 -1.09
N GLU A 125 -1.75 16.84 -1.78
CA GLU A 125 -0.89 17.78 -2.48
C GLU A 125 -0.26 18.75 -1.48
N VAL A 126 1.07 18.78 -1.41
CA VAL A 126 1.79 19.74 -0.56
C VAL A 126 2.07 20.98 -1.39
N ARG A 127 1.46 22.10 -1.01
CA ARG A 127 1.91 23.39 -1.50
C ARG A 127 3.29 23.66 -0.91
N ALA A 128 4.28 23.88 -1.77
CA ALA A 128 5.52 24.50 -1.32
C ALA A 128 5.15 25.81 -0.61
N ASP A 129 5.54 25.95 0.65
CA ASP A 129 5.49 27.26 1.31
C ASP A 129 6.29 28.25 0.44
N PRO A 130 5.77 29.46 0.17
CA PRO A 130 6.37 30.40 -0.76
C PRO A 130 7.79 30.87 -0.37
#